data_AF-A0A433D1R6-F1
#
_entry.id   AF-A0A433D1R6-F1
#
_cell.length_a   1.000
_cell.length_b   1.000
_cell.length_c   1.000
_cell.angle_alpha   90.00
_cell.angle_beta   90.00
_cell.angle_gamma   90.00
#
_symmetry.space_group_name_H-M   'P 1'
#
loop_
_entity.id
_entity.type
_entity.pdbx_description
1 polymer ?
#
loop_
_entity_poly.entity_id
_entity_poly.type
_entity_poly.pdbx_seq_one_letter_code
_entity_poly.pdbx_strand_id
1 'polypeptide(L)'
;MTPLRFTALLAATQLVIARPIAAPAKVTVKQGEQPTATLPKGTPQAHGLATNWTWSESSSVKSVSKNNGVPVSISQVDDLKKFARLATVAYCTDSFQGTSFTCKNYCSDFPGTIVLSTFDTPEYGTVGFIARNDNQKAIYVVYRGSSSTTNFAQDIKFATTSYPAGGEVHLGSFVGIPHADQWKITIFHIIVPGFYENYEESRDLVYNTVVSQMKKGYKLHLIGHSLGGSVAVLQALDFYQNAGFDNSNTITYTYGEPRLGDPDFARYVNKTGLRIFRTISMNDIVPHLPPSAFGYLHHSGEYWIKNSAGDVVLCAIADDDTCADSTVPFTSIPAHLLYWE
;
A
#
# COMPACT_ATOMS: atom_id res chain seq x y z
N MET A 1 -29.83 -24.86 -63.17
CA MET A 1 -29.62 -25.21 -61.74
C MET A 1 -28.74 -24.14 -61.12
N THR A 2 -29.12 -23.69 -59.95
CA THR A 2 -28.83 -22.39 -59.30
C THR A 2 -27.40 -22.24 -58.79
N PRO A 3 -26.79 -21.04 -58.83
CA PRO A 3 -25.74 -20.67 -57.90
C PRO A 3 -26.26 -19.71 -56.82
N LEU A 4 -25.87 -19.98 -55.57
CA LEU A 4 -26.19 -19.25 -54.35
C LEU A 4 -25.71 -17.78 -54.43
N ARG A 5 -26.59 -16.85 -54.04
CA ARG A 5 -26.23 -15.45 -53.75
C ARG A 5 -25.88 -15.32 -52.26
N PHE A 6 -24.65 -14.92 -51.98
CA PHE A 6 -24.22 -14.44 -50.67
C PHE A 6 -24.97 -13.14 -50.35
N THR A 7 -25.74 -13.14 -49.26
CA THR A 7 -26.34 -11.93 -48.67
C THR A 7 -25.43 -11.48 -47.53
N ALA A 8 -24.83 -10.30 -47.69
CA ALA A 8 -24.08 -9.64 -46.63
C ALA A 8 -25.06 -9.12 -45.57
N LEU A 9 -24.91 -9.60 -44.33
CA LEU A 9 -25.67 -9.12 -43.18
C LEU A 9 -24.96 -7.86 -42.64
N LEU A 10 -25.54 -6.68 -42.89
CA LEU A 10 -25.14 -5.44 -42.22
C LEU A 10 -25.58 -5.55 -40.75
N ALA A 11 -24.62 -5.64 -39.82
CA ALA A 11 -24.90 -5.45 -38.39
C ALA A 11 -25.08 -3.95 -38.13
N ALA A 12 -26.30 -3.56 -37.74
CA ALA A 12 -26.61 -2.21 -37.32
C ALA A 12 -25.99 -1.92 -35.95
N THR A 13 -24.97 -1.08 -35.90
CA THR A 13 -24.44 -0.49 -34.67
C THR A 13 -25.47 0.49 -34.13
N GLN A 14 -26.22 0.10 -33.09
CA GLN A 14 -27.04 1.04 -32.34
C GLN A 14 -26.13 2.00 -31.56
N LEU A 15 -26.13 3.26 -31.98
CA LEU A 15 -25.52 4.37 -31.27
C LEU A 15 -26.33 4.63 -29.99
N VAL A 16 -25.89 4.08 -28.86
CA VAL A 16 -26.42 4.45 -27.56
C VAL A 16 -25.95 5.87 -27.26
N ILE A 17 -26.85 6.84 -27.42
CA ILE A 17 -26.62 8.23 -27.00
C ILE A 17 -26.51 8.22 -25.47
N ALA A 18 -25.27 8.31 -24.97
CA ALA A 18 -25.01 8.49 -23.55
C ALA A 18 -25.70 9.78 -23.08
N ARG A 19 -26.66 9.66 -22.16
CA ARG A 19 -27.21 10.82 -21.45
C ARG A 19 -26.07 11.45 -20.64
N PRO A 20 -25.95 12.79 -20.63
CA PRO A 20 -24.94 13.46 -19.82
C PRO A 20 -25.18 13.10 -18.35
N ILE A 21 -24.20 12.42 -17.75
CA ILE A 21 -24.16 12.14 -16.33
C ILE A 21 -24.10 13.51 -15.64
N ALA A 22 -25.10 13.80 -14.80
CA ALA A 22 -25.11 15.00 -13.99
C ALA A 22 -23.79 15.10 -13.24
N ALA A 23 -23.13 16.26 -13.34
CA ALA A 23 -21.88 16.52 -12.63
C ALA A 23 -22.04 16.12 -11.16
N PRO A 24 -21.18 15.24 -10.62
CA PRO A 24 -21.27 14.87 -9.22
C PRO A 24 -21.16 16.15 -8.38
N ALA A 25 -22.05 16.26 -7.39
CA ALA A 25 -22.03 17.37 -6.44
C ALA A 25 -20.60 17.55 -5.92
N LYS A 26 -20.07 18.78 -6.00
CA LYS A 26 -18.80 19.15 -5.37
C LYS A 26 -18.92 18.91 -3.86
N VAL A 27 -18.57 17.71 -3.41
CA VAL A 27 -18.28 17.45 -2.01
C VAL A 27 -16.98 18.18 -1.73
N THR A 28 -17.07 19.23 -0.91
CA THR A 28 -15.89 19.92 -0.39
C THR A 28 -15.13 18.92 0.47
N VAL A 29 -14.10 18.28 -0.09
CA VAL A 29 -13.11 17.54 0.69
C VAL A 29 -12.53 18.56 1.66
N LYS A 30 -12.83 18.43 2.95
CA LYS A 30 -12.03 19.14 3.97
C LYS A 30 -10.61 18.62 3.78
N GLN A 31 -9.68 19.49 3.40
CA GLN A 31 -8.26 19.16 3.30
C GLN A 31 -7.80 18.59 4.65
N GLY A 32 -7.47 17.29 4.66
CA GLY A 32 -7.27 16.47 5.86
C GLY A 32 -5.96 16.74 6.60
N GLU A 33 -4.93 17.29 5.97
CA GLU A 33 -3.75 17.80 6.69
C GLU A 33 -3.67 19.31 6.52
N GLN A 34 -4.10 20.04 7.54
CA GLN A 34 -3.40 21.27 7.86
C GLN A 34 -2.68 21.03 9.18
N PRO A 35 -1.34 21.16 9.22
CA PRO A 35 -0.60 21.12 10.47
C PRO A 35 -1.25 22.11 11.42
N THR A 36 -1.96 21.63 12.44
CA THR A 36 -2.55 22.53 13.45
C THR A 36 -1.46 23.17 14.31
N ALA A 37 -0.21 22.70 14.17
CA ALA A 37 0.97 23.14 14.88
C ALA A 37 2.17 23.28 13.93
N THR A 38 3.05 24.23 14.23
CA THR A 38 4.31 24.45 13.50
C THR A 38 5.45 23.69 14.19
N LEU A 39 6.30 23.02 13.41
CA LEU A 39 7.51 22.37 13.95
C LEU A 39 8.48 23.41 14.54
N PRO A 40 9.18 23.10 15.65
CA PRO A 40 10.26 23.92 16.15
C PRO A 40 11.32 24.20 15.08
N LYS A 41 11.93 25.39 15.14
CA LYS A 41 12.98 25.77 14.19
C LYS A 41 14.16 24.81 14.30
N GLY A 42 14.60 24.28 13.16
CA GLY A 42 15.74 23.36 13.09
C GLY A 42 15.37 21.89 13.29
N THR A 43 14.09 21.55 13.49
CA THR A 43 13.63 20.15 13.48
C THR A 43 13.92 19.51 12.11
N PRO A 44 14.63 18.37 12.06
CA PRO A 44 14.79 17.59 10.84
C PRO A 44 13.42 17.19 10.28
N GLN A 45 13.19 17.49 9.01
CA GLN A 45 11.90 17.26 8.37
C GLN A 45 12.04 16.86 6.90
N ALA A 46 11.04 16.14 6.40
CA ALA A 46 10.82 15.84 4.99
C ALA A 46 9.39 16.25 4.65
N HIS A 47 9.21 17.01 3.57
CA HIS A 47 7.88 17.46 3.11
C HIS A 47 7.01 18.16 4.18
N GLY A 48 7.62 18.83 5.16
CA GLY A 48 6.91 19.51 6.25
C GLY A 48 6.60 18.62 7.47
N LEU A 49 7.05 17.36 7.46
CA LEU A 49 6.84 16.36 8.50
C LEU A 49 8.15 16.05 9.21
N ALA A 50 8.15 15.99 10.54
CA ALA A 50 9.35 15.67 11.31
C ALA A 50 9.85 14.25 10.99
N THR A 51 11.16 14.05 10.88
CA THR A 51 11.74 12.72 10.56
C THR A 51 12.15 11.92 11.79
N ASN A 52 12.28 12.56 12.96
CA ASN A 52 12.78 11.93 14.17
C ASN A 52 12.11 12.47 15.45
N TRP A 53 10.83 12.86 15.37
CA TRP A 53 10.14 13.37 16.54
C TRP A 53 10.00 12.28 17.61
N THR A 54 10.38 12.62 18.83
CA THR A 54 10.21 11.78 20.01
C THR A 54 9.35 12.53 21.02
N TRP A 55 8.31 11.88 21.51
CA TRP A 55 7.49 12.41 22.60
C TRP A 55 8.30 12.29 23.90
N SER A 56 8.62 13.39 24.56
CA SER A 56 9.09 13.31 25.95
C SER A 56 7.87 13.14 26.86
N GLU A 57 7.96 12.31 27.90
CA GLU A 57 6.87 12.15 28.90
C GLU A 57 6.42 13.49 29.54
N SER A 58 7.22 14.55 29.40
CA SER A 58 6.96 15.91 29.88
C SER A 58 6.36 16.88 28.85
N SER A 59 6.39 16.55 27.56
CA SER A 59 5.80 17.41 26.52
C SER A 59 4.36 17.00 26.29
N SER A 60 3.48 17.64 27.06
CA SER A 60 2.04 17.70 26.84
C SER A 60 1.71 18.40 25.52
N VAL A 61 2.16 17.86 24.39
CA VAL A 61 1.39 18.04 23.17
C VAL A 61 0.10 17.29 23.44
N LYS A 62 -0.95 18.09 23.58
CA LYS A 62 -2.33 17.70 23.85
C LYS A 62 -2.53 16.24 23.45
N SER A 63 -2.59 15.35 24.44
CA SER A 63 -3.19 14.04 24.25
C SER A 63 -4.41 14.28 23.38
N VAL A 64 -4.46 13.65 22.20
CA VAL A 64 -5.51 13.84 21.21
C VAL A 64 -6.83 14.02 21.94
N SER A 65 -7.30 15.27 22.06
CA SER A 65 -8.28 15.60 23.11
C SER A 65 -9.63 14.91 22.88
N LYS A 66 -9.79 14.33 21.69
CA LYS A 66 -10.84 13.40 21.28
C LYS A 66 -10.21 12.42 20.28
N ASN A 67 -10.01 11.16 20.67
CA ASN A 67 -9.83 10.05 19.73
C ASN A 67 -11.21 9.41 19.54
N ASN A 68 -11.72 9.36 18.31
CA ASN A 68 -13.04 8.80 18.01
C ASN A 68 -13.01 7.29 17.68
N GLY A 69 -11.81 6.72 17.62
CA GLY A 69 -11.56 5.35 17.21
C GLY A 69 -12.09 4.34 18.21
N VAL A 70 -12.55 3.21 17.68
CA VAL A 70 -13.11 2.13 18.49
C VAL A 70 -12.00 1.16 18.89
N PRO A 71 -11.87 0.77 20.17
CA PRO A 71 -10.91 -0.24 20.58
C PRO A 71 -11.05 -1.54 19.78
N VAL A 72 -9.92 -2.08 19.34
CA VAL A 72 -9.88 -3.33 18.56
C VAL A 72 -9.79 -4.52 19.49
N SER A 73 -10.48 -5.62 19.15
CA SER A 73 -10.47 -6.85 19.95
C SER A 73 -9.07 -7.48 20.02
N ILE A 74 -8.74 -8.12 21.14
CA ILE A 74 -7.44 -8.77 21.35
C ILE A 74 -7.12 -9.77 20.23
N SER A 75 -8.09 -10.62 19.85
CA SER A 75 -7.90 -11.60 18.78
C SER A 75 -7.55 -10.95 17.43
N GLN A 76 -8.15 -9.80 17.14
CA GLN A 76 -7.84 -9.08 15.92
C GLN A 76 -6.47 -8.41 15.99
N VAL A 77 -6.06 -7.89 17.15
CA VAL A 77 -4.69 -7.40 17.36
C VAL A 77 -3.68 -8.53 17.20
N ASP A 78 -3.98 -9.74 17.68
CA ASP A 78 -3.11 -10.91 17.50
C ASP A 78 -2.96 -11.30 16.02
N ASP A 79 -4.04 -11.22 15.24
CA ASP A 79 -3.97 -11.41 13.78
C ASP A 79 -3.09 -10.34 13.10
N LEU A 80 -3.24 -9.06 13.47
CA LEU A 80 -2.39 -7.98 12.95
C LEU A 80 -0.92 -8.20 13.31
N LYS A 81 -0.61 -8.59 14.56
CA LYS A 81 0.76 -8.93 14.97
C LYS A 81 1.33 -10.09 14.17
N LYS A 82 0.54 -11.16 13.98
CA LYS A 82 0.95 -12.31 13.18
C LYS A 82 1.33 -11.87 11.76
N PHE A 83 0.50 -11.08 11.09
CA PHE A 83 0.79 -10.67 9.71
C PHE A 83 1.85 -9.55 9.63
N ALA A 84 2.07 -8.77 10.69
CA ALA A 84 3.21 -7.85 10.80
C ALA A 84 4.53 -8.62 10.78
N ARG A 85 4.64 -9.71 11.56
CA ARG A 85 5.80 -10.60 11.55
C ARG A 85 6.04 -11.21 10.17
N LEU A 86 4.97 -11.60 9.46
CA LEU A 86 5.09 -12.09 8.09
C LEU A 86 5.55 -11.01 7.11
N ALA A 87 5.14 -9.75 7.30
CA ALA A 87 5.66 -8.62 6.52
C ALA A 87 7.18 -8.44 6.75
N THR A 88 7.67 -8.62 7.98
CA THR A 88 9.11 -8.62 8.28
C THR A 88 9.86 -9.74 7.56
N VAL A 89 9.25 -10.91 7.35
CA VAL A 89 9.89 -12.03 6.62
C VAL A 89 10.23 -11.65 5.17
N ALA A 90 9.53 -10.69 4.54
CA ALA A 90 9.87 -10.22 3.20
C ALA A 90 11.25 -9.55 3.11
N TYR A 91 11.85 -9.20 4.24
CA TYR A 91 13.23 -8.68 4.32
C TYR A 91 14.28 -9.80 4.45
N CYS A 92 13.87 -11.07 4.36
CA CYS A 92 14.75 -12.24 4.48
C CYS A 92 14.68 -13.17 3.26
N THR A 93 14.18 -12.70 2.11
CA THR A 93 14.00 -13.51 0.89
C THR A 93 15.27 -14.23 0.45
N ASP A 94 16.43 -13.62 0.62
CA ASP A 94 17.74 -14.16 0.25
C ASP A 94 18.13 -15.41 1.06
N SER A 95 17.43 -15.67 2.19
CA SER A 95 17.62 -16.86 3.01
C SER A 95 16.83 -18.07 2.51
N PHE A 96 15.89 -17.89 1.58
CA PHE A 96 15.07 -18.98 1.06
C PHE A 96 15.85 -19.82 0.05
N GLN A 97 15.72 -21.15 0.17
CA GLN A 97 16.38 -22.10 -0.72
C GLN A 97 15.35 -23.11 -1.24
N GLY A 98 15.08 -23.06 -2.54
CA GLY A 98 14.03 -23.87 -3.15
C GLY A 98 12.67 -23.58 -2.51
N THR A 99 12.04 -24.60 -1.95
CA THR A 99 10.75 -24.48 -1.25
C THR A 99 10.87 -24.20 0.25
N SER A 100 12.09 -24.07 0.78
CA SER A 100 12.34 -23.90 2.22
C SER A 100 11.94 -22.51 2.69
N PHE A 101 10.99 -22.46 3.63
CA PHE A 101 10.55 -21.24 4.32
C PHE A 101 11.31 -21.07 5.64
N THR A 102 12.59 -20.73 5.55
CA THR A 102 13.51 -20.64 6.70
C THR A 102 14.30 -19.35 6.66
N CYS A 103 14.29 -18.61 7.77
CA CYS A 103 14.99 -17.35 7.92
C CYS A 103 15.21 -17.03 9.40
N LYS A 104 16.02 -16.00 9.69
CA LYS A 104 16.35 -15.62 11.07
C LYS A 104 15.14 -15.10 11.86
N ASN A 105 14.25 -14.37 11.21
CA ASN A 105 13.16 -13.65 11.89
C ASN A 105 11.81 -14.26 11.50
N TYR A 106 11.05 -14.74 12.50
CA TYR A 106 9.62 -15.09 12.40
C TYR A 106 9.20 -16.19 11.42
N CYS A 107 10.08 -16.74 10.57
CA CYS A 107 9.72 -17.89 9.71
C CYS A 107 9.18 -19.09 10.51
N SER A 108 9.70 -19.30 11.73
CA SER A 108 9.25 -20.34 12.67
C SER A 108 7.79 -20.19 13.12
N ASP A 109 7.22 -18.99 13.04
CA ASP A 109 5.85 -18.71 13.45
C ASP A 109 4.82 -19.22 12.43
N PHE A 110 5.30 -19.66 11.25
CA PHE A 110 4.48 -20.16 10.15
C PHE A 110 4.87 -21.59 9.76
N PRO A 111 4.75 -22.58 10.66
CA PRO A 111 5.14 -23.95 10.39
C PRO A 111 4.32 -24.57 9.25
N GLY A 112 4.97 -25.39 8.42
CA GLY A 112 4.35 -26.03 7.26
C GLY A 112 4.14 -25.11 6.04
N THR A 113 4.72 -23.91 6.08
CA THR A 113 4.74 -22.99 4.93
C THR A 113 5.84 -23.43 3.96
N ILE A 114 5.51 -23.44 2.66
CA ILE A 114 6.46 -23.69 1.57
C ILE A 114 6.56 -22.47 0.68
N VAL A 115 7.77 -22.14 0.25
CA VAL A 115 8.01 -21.09 -0.75
C VAL A 115 7.62 -21.64 -2.12
N LEU A 116 6.79 -20.90 -2.84
CA LEU A 116 6.41 -21.18 -4.22
C LEU A 116 7.28 -20.40 -5.21
N SER A 117 7.55 -19.14 -4.89
CA SER A 117 8.38 -18.24 -5.71
C SER A 117 8.91 -17.09 -4.85
N THR A 118 10.07 -16.58 -5.23
CA THR A 118 10.62 -15.30 -4.76
C THR A 118 10.82 -14.40 -5.97
N PHE A 119 10.74 -13.09 -5.77
CA PHE A 119 10.99 -12.11 -6.82
C PHE A 119 11.79 -10.94 -6.30
N ASP A 120 12.68 -10.46 -7.17
CA ASP A 120 13.43 -9.21 -7.06
C ASP A 120 13.47 -8.65 -8.48
N THR A 121 12.62 -7.66 -8.74
CA THR A 121 12.39 -7.19 -10.11
C THR A 121 13.51 -6.23 -10.54
N PRO A 122 14.03 -6.36 -11.78
CA PRO A 122 15.27 -5.69 -12.18
C PRO A 122 15.15 -4.17 -12.37
N GLU A 123 13.99 -3.65 -12.77
CA GLU A 123 13.82 -2.23 -13.12
C GLU A 123 13.53 -1.38 -11.87
N TYR A 124 12.59 -1.82 -11.04
CA TYR A 124 12.11 -1.05 -9.90
C TYR A 124 12.49 -1.64 -8.54
N GLY A 125 13.09 -2.83 -8.50
CA GLY A 125 13.57 -3.45 -7.27
C GLY A 125 12.44 -3.90 -6.34
N THR A 126 11.31 -4.34 -6.91
CA THR A 126 10.21 -4.92 -6.13
C THR A 126 10.64 -6.28 -5.62
N VAL A 127 10.78 -6.41 -4.30
CA VAL A 127 11.20 -7.65 -3.65
C VAL A 127 10.03 -8.27 -2.89
N GLY A 128 9.89 -9.58 -2.98
CA GLY A 128 8.88 -10.30 -2.23
C GLY A 128 8.90 -11.80 -2.46
N PHE A 129 7.89 -12.46 -1.91
CA PHE A 129 7.72 -13.90 -2.08
C PHE A 129 6.25 -14.32 -2.11
N ILE A 130 6.04 -15.52 -2.66
CA ILE A 130 4.77 -16.23 -2.71
C ILE A 130 4.98 -17.54 -1.96
N ALA A 131 4.14 -17.82 -0.98
CA ALA A 131 4.22 -19.02 -0.17
C ALA A 131 2.85 -19.65 0.03
N ARG A 132 2.82 -20.94 0.36
CA ARG A 132 1.59 -21.70 0.61
C ARG A 132 1.68 -22.40 1.95
N ASN A 133 0.60 -22.39 2.71
CA ASN A 133 0.45 -23.17 3.93
C ASN A 133 -0.83 -24.00 3.82
N ASP A 134 -0.68 -25.30 3.53
CA ASP A 134 -1.81 -26.19 3.30
C ASP A 134 -2.61 -26.47 4.60
N ASN A 135 -1.94 -26.43 5.77
CA ASN A 135 -2.59 -26.61 7.08
C ASN A 135 -3.52 -25.45 7.42
N GLN A 136 -3.11 -24.22 7.08
CA GLN A 136 -3.91 -23.01 7.29
C GLN A 136 -4.82 -22.71 6.09
N LYS A 137 -4.75 -23.50 5.02
CA LYS A 137 -5.40 -23.24 3.72
C LYS A 137 -5.16 -21.79 3.28
N ALA A 138 -3.89 -21.39 3.25
CA ALA A 138 -3.50 -20.03 2.96
C ALA A 138 -2.47 -19.96 1.83
N ILE A 139 -2.59 -18.93 1.00
CA ILE A 139 -1.55 -18.48 0.09
C ILE A 139 -1.13 -17.09 0.58
N TYR A 140 0.17 -16.91 0.80
CA TYR A 140 0.76 -15.66 1.21
C TYR A 140 1.47 -15.03 0.02
N VAL A 141 1.15 -13.79 -0.28
CA VAL A 141 1.95 -12.93 -1.16
C VAL A 141 2.44 -11.78 -0.30
N VAL A 142 3.75 -11.64 -0.17
CA VAL A 142 4.35 -10.70 0.78
C VAL A 142 5.35 -9.83 0.05
N TYR A 143 5.12 -8.52 0.10
CA TYR A 143 5.96 -7.50 -0.52
C TYR A 143 6.83 -6.81 0.53
N ARG A 144 8.13 -6.69 0.22
CA ARG A 144 9.07 -5.90 0.99
C ARG A 144 8.85 -4.42 0.71
N GLY A 145 9.13 -3.57 1.70
CA GLY A 145 9.30 -2.14 1.48
C GLY A 145 10.68 -1.80 0.92
N SER A 146 10.96 -0.49 0.84
CA SER A 146 12.26 0.04 0.43
C SER A 146 13.38 -0.41 1.38
N SER A 147 14.60 -0.58 0.85
CA SER A 147 15.80 -0.93 1.63
C SER A 147 16.27 0.21 2.55
N SER A 148 15.87 1.45 2.26
CA SER A 148 16.09 2.62 3.12
C SER A 148 14.81 3.45 3.21
N THR A 149 14.18 3.43 4.38
CA THR A 149 12.97 4.20 4.69
C THR A 149 13.27 5.70 4.81
N THR A 150 14.50 6.05 5.21
CA THR A 150 14.97 7.44 5.21
C THR A 150 15.04 8.01 3.81
N ASN A 151 15.67 7.29 2.87
CA ASN A 151 15.75 7.75 1.49
C ASN A 151 14.36 7.82 0.87
N PHE A 152 13.50 6.83 1.14
CA PHE A 152 12.10 6.87 0.71
C PHE A 152 11.39 8.15 1.17
N ALA A 153 11.45 8.49 2.46
CA ALA A 153 10.77 9.66 3.00
C ALA A 153 11.31 10.99 2.46
N GLN A 154 12.58 11.04 2.06
CA GLN A 154 13.24 12.25 1.53
C GLN A 154 13.05 12.42 0.02
N ASP A 155 13.10 11.31 -0.72
CA ASP A 155 13.24 11.33 -2.18
C ASP A 155 11.93 11.08 -2.91
N ILE A 156 10.89 10.61 -2.20
CA ILE A 156 9.58 10.35 -2.79
C ILE A 156 9.09 11.55 -3.61
N LYS A 157 8.68 11.26 -4.85
CA LYS A 157 8.08 12.24 -5.76
C LYS A 157 6.57 12.06 -5.75
N PHE A 158 5.85 13.14 -5.96
CA PHE A 158 4.38 13.16 -5.91
C PHE A 158 3.83 13.29 -7.32
N ALA A 159 4.10 12.30 -8.15
CA ALA A 159 3.52 12.18 -9.49
C ALA A 159 2.39 11.15 -9.45
N THR A 160 1.38 11.35 -10.28
CA THR A 160 0.31 10.37 -10.46
C THR A 160 0.17 9.97 -11.92
N THR A 161 -0.45 8.81 -12.13
CA THR A 161 -0.93 8.36 -13.43
C THR A 161 -2.38 7.90 -13.32
N SER A 162 -3.08 7.88 -14.45
CA SER A 162 -4.46 7.43 -14.49
C SER A 162 -4.57 5.94 -14.15
N TYR A 163 -5.44 5.61 -13.20
CA TYR A 163 -5.75 4.23 -12.89
C TYR A 163 -6.93 3.74 -13.75
N PRO A 164 -6.84 2.59 -14.43
CA PRO A 164 -7.87 2.14 -15.39
C PRO A 164 -9.30 2.06 -14.85
N ALA A 165 -9.47 1.76 -13.56
CA ALA A 165 -10.79 1.67 -12.92
C ALA A 165 -11.32 3.01 -12.34
N GLY A 166 -10.55 4.09 -12.49
CA GLY A 166 -10.92 5.45 -12.09
C GLY A 166 -9.95 6.08 -11.08
N GLY A 167 -9.79 7.40 -11.19
CA GLY A 167 -8.90 8.20 -10.36
C GLY A 167 -7.44 8.13 -10.83
N GLU A 168 -6.57 8.63 -9.97
CA GLU A 168 -5.14 8.75 -10.21
C GLU A 168 -4.39 7.98 -9.11
N VAL A 169 -3.40 7.17 -9.51
CA VAL A 169 -2.56 6.38 -8.62
C VAL A 169 -1.13 6.91 -8.64
N HIS A 170 -0.43 6.81 -7.52
CA HIS A 170 0.96 7.23 -7.38
C HIS A 170 1.85 6.56 -8.45
N LEU A 171 2.48 7.42 -9.25
CA LEU A 171 3.49 7.08 -10.23
C LEU A 171 4.85 7.53 -9.71
N GLY A 172 5.87 6.81 -10.12
CA GLY A 172 7.24 7.22 -9.94
C GLY A 172 7.56 8.44 -10.77
N SER A 173 8.82 8.82 -10.72
CA SER A 173 9.35 9.84 -11.61
C SER A 173 10.65 9.36 -12.21
N PHE A 174 10.75 9.48 -13.53
CA PHE A 174 12.03 9.48 -14.23
C PHE A 174 12.65 10.86 -14.06
N VAL A 175 13.77 10.95 -13.35
CA VAL A 175 14.58 12.18 -13.33
C VAL A 175 15.80 11.93 -14.21
N GLY A 176 15.79 12.51 -15.41
CA GLY A 176 16.98 12.59 -16.25
C GLY A 176 17.93 13.64 -15.68
N ILE A 177 19.03 13.22 -15.08
CA ILE A 177 20.10 14.14 -14.67
C ILE A 177 21.10 14.24 -15.83
N PRO A 178 21.21 15.40 -16.50
CA PRO A 178 22.28 15.61 -17.46
C PRO A 178 23.61 15.66 -16.71
N HIS A 179 24.45 14.66 -16.92
CA HIS A 179 25.85 14.69 -16.51
C HIS A 179 26.69 15.07 -17.73
N ALA A 180 27.26 16.26 -17.69
CA ALA A 180 28.23 16.71 -18.67
C ALA A 180 29.63 16.32 -18.17
N ASP A 181 30.23 15.32 -18.82
CA ASP A 181 31.70 15.25 -18.84
C ASP A 181 32.21 16.13 -20.00
N GLN A 182 33.50 16.44 -20.02
CA GLN A 182 34.08 17.50 -20.88
C GLN A 182 33.79 17.35 -22.39
N TRP A 183 33.26 16.21 -22.86
CA TRP A 183 32.94 15.98 -24.27
C TRP A 183 31.62 15.18 -24.53
N LYS A 184 30.84 14.81 -23.51
CA LYS A 184 29.56 14.08 -23.67
C LYS A 184 28.50 14.50 -22.62
N ILE A 185 27.27 14.69 -23.09
CA ILE A 185 26.09 14.71 -22.21
C ILE A 185 25.60 13.28 -22.08
N THR A 186 25.70 12.71 -20.87
CA THR A 186 25.05 11.45 -20.51
C THR A 186 23.85 11.78 -19.64
N ILE A 187 22.66 11.35 -20.02
CA ILE A 187 21.48 11.43 -19.16
C ILE A 187 21.48 10.20 -18.27
N PHE A 188 21.76 10.37 -16.98
CA PHE A 188 21.50 9.32 -16.00
C PHE A 188 20.01 9.40 -15.64
N HIS A 189 19.27 8.33 -15.90
CA HIS A 189 17.91 8.20 -15.39
C HIS A 189 17.99 7.70 -13.96
N ILE A 190 17.67 8.55 -12.99
CA ILE A 190 17.28 8.06 -11.67
C ILE A 190 15.80 7.72 -11.79
N ILE A 191 15.51 6.43 -11.67
CA ILE A 191 14.16 5.93 -11.53
C ILE A 191 13.82 6.07 -10.05
N VAL A 192 12.86 6.95 -9.72
CA VAL A 192 12.20 6.91 -8.41
C VAL A 192 10.92 6.12 -8.64
N PRO A 193 10.91 4.80 -8.37
CA PRO A 193 9.80 3.96 -8.78
C PRO A 193 8.55 4.30 -7.95
N GLY A 194 7.41 4.42 -8.61
CA GLY A 194 6.12 4.61 -7.96
C GLY A 194 5.47 3.30 -7.60
N PHE A 195 4.38 3.39 -6.84
CA PHE A 195 3.69 2.20 -6.38
C PHE A 195 3.10 1.39 -7.55
N TYR A 196 2.58 2.08 -8.57
CA TYR A 196 1.99 1.43 -9.74
C TYR A 196 3.02 0.67 -10.59
N GLU A 197 4.21 1.24 -10.81
CA GLU A 197 5.28 0.61 -11.60
C GLU A 197 5.86 -0.64 -10.91
N ASN A 198 6.10 -0.57 -9.59
CA ASN A 198 6.52 -1.73 -8.78
C ASN A 198 5.49 -2.87 -8.86
N TYR A 199 4.20 -2.52 -8.79
CA TYR A 199 3.12 -3.48 -8.99
C TYR A 199 3.16 -4.09 -10.39
N GLU A 200 3.18 -3.28 -11.45
CA GLU A 200 3.12 -3.77 -12.83
C GLU A 200 4.27 -4.72 -13.16
N GLU A 201 5.48 -4.45 -12.66
CA GLU A 201 6.66 -5.28 -12.94
C GLU A 201 6.59 -6.67 -12.26
N SER A 202 6.01 -6.75 -11.06
CA SER A 202 5.83 -8.02 -10.34
C SER A 202 4.52 -8.76 -10.68
N ARG A 203 3.58 -8.06 -11.32
CA ARG A 203 2.19 -8.48 -11.53
C ARG A 203 2.07 -9.87 -12.14
N ASP A 204 2.65 -10.10 -13.31
CA ASP A 204 2.39 -11.32 -14.08
C ASP A 204 2.89 -12.57 -13.35
N LEU A 205 4.05 -12.49 -12.69
CA LEU A 205 4.57 -13.58 -11.88
C LEU A 205 3.63 -13.88 -10.71
N VAL A 206 3.23 -12.86 -9.97
CA VAL A 206 2.36 -13.00 -8.78
C VAL A 206 0.98 -13.50 -9.18
N TYR A 207 0.34 -12.85 -10.15
CA TYR A 207 -0.99 -13.20 -10.64
C TYR A 207 -1.05 -14.65 -11.10
N ASN A 208 -0.15 -15.07 -12.00
CA ASN A 208 -0.16 -16.41 -12.56
C ASN A 208 0.13 -17.47 -11.50
N THR A 209 1.08 -17.21 -10.59
CA THR A 209 1.40 -18.15 -9.51
C THR A 209 0.21 -18.34 -8.58
N VAL A 210 -0.41 -17.25 -8.12
CA VAL A 210 -1.55 -17.33 -7.20
C VAL A 210 -2.75 -18.02 -7.84
N VAL A 211 -3.12 -17.64 -9.06
CA VAL A 211 -4.24 -18.26 -9.77
C VAL A 211 -4.01 -19.76 -9.95
N SER A 212 -2.77 -20.18 -10.25
CA SER A 212 -2.44 -21.62 -10.39
C SER A 212 -2.47 -22.39 -9.07
N GLN A 213 -2.26 -21.72 -7.93
CA GLN A 213 -2.15 -22.35 -6.61
C GLN A 213 -3.44 -22.27 -5.80
N MET A 214 -4.37 -21.39 -6.17
CA MET A 214 -5.62 -21.19 -5.46
C MET A 214 -6.50 -22.44 -5.54
N LYS A 215 -6.97 -22.90 -4.38
CA LYS A 215 -7.79 -24.12 -4.23
C LYS A 215 -9.06 -23.79 -3.45
N LYS A 216 -10.08 -24.65 -3.56
CA LYS A 216 -11.33 -24.49 -2.80
C LYS A 216 -11.05 -24.41 -1.29
N GLY A 217 -11.56 -23.36 -0.67
CA GLY A 217 -11.43 -23.10 0.76
C GLY A 217 -10.09 -22.51 1.20
N TYR A 218 -9.21 -22.18 0.25
CA TYR A 218 -8.00 -21.40 0.54
C TYR A 218 -8.33 -19.91 0.58
N LYS A 219 -7.54 -19.17 1.35
CA LYS A 219 -7.54 -17.71 1.35
C LYS A 219 -6.21 -17.18 0.84
N LEU A 220 -6.27 -16.19 -0.03
CA LEU A 220 -5.17 -15.34 -0.39
C LEU A 220 -5.01 -14.27 0.70
N HIS A 221 -3.79 -14.16 1.20
CA HIS A 221 -3.37 -13.10 2.09
C HIS A 221 -2.32 -12.27 1.36
N LEU A 222 -2.63 -11.01 1.11
CA LEU A 222 -1.70 -10.03 0.55
C LEU A 222 -1.14 -9.21 1.71
N ILE A 223 0.17 -9.16 1.84
CA ILE A 223 0.84 -8.52 2.97
C ILE A 223 1.93 -7.58 2.46
N GLY A 224 2.07 -6.41 3.07
CA GLY A 224 3.17 -5.52 2.78
C GLY A 224 3.45 -4.50 3.86
N HIS A 225 4.72 -4.14 4.00
CA HIS A 225 5.17 -3.04 4.87
C HIS A 225 5.73 -1.90 4.02
N SER A 226 5.53 -0.65 4.45
CA SER A 226 6.00 0.55 3.74
C SER A 226 5.47 0.58 2.31
N LEU A 227 6.35 0.86 1.33
CA LEU A 227 6.05 0.74 -0.11
C LEU A 227 5.39 -0.60 -0.49
N GLY A 228 5.77 -1.70 0.14
CA GLY A 228 5.18 -3.02 -0.12
C GLY A 228 3.70 -3.09 0.22
N GLY A 229 3.22 -2.29 1.18
CA GLY A 229 1.79 -2.18 1.51
C GLY A 229 0.98 -1.66 0.32
N SER A 230 1.47 -0.61 -0.33
CA SER A 230 0.85 -0.04 -1.53
C SER A 230 0.77 -1.03 -2.68
N VAL A 231 1.87 -1.76 -2.92
CA VAL A 231 1.92 -2.81 -3.95
C VAL A 231 0.94 -3.94 -3.63
N ALA A 232 0.83 -4.34 -2.36
CA ALA A 232 -0.13 -5.35 -1.92
C ALA A 232 -1.59 -4.94 -2.17
N VAL A 233 -1.94 -3.67 -1.96
CA VAL A 233 -3.28 -3.14 -2.27
C VAL A 233 -3.55 -3.15 -3.76
N LEU A 234 -2.60 -2.69 -4.59
CA LEU A 234 -2.74 -2.73 -6.05
C LEU A 234 -2.93 -4.15 -6.58
N GLN A 235 -2.15 -5.10 -6.07
CA GLN A 235 -2.29 -6.51 -6.42
C GLN A 235 -3.65 -7.09 -5.96
N ALA A 236 -4.19 -6.65 -4.82
CA ALA A 236 -5.53 -7.05 -4.37
C ALA A 236 -6.62 -6.58 -5.33
N LEU A 237 -6.51 -5.35 -5.82
CA LEU A 237 -7.43 -4.79 -6.82
C LEU A 237 -7.35 -5.56 -8.14
N ASP A 238 -6.15 -5.94 -8.58
CA ASP A 238 -5.96 -6.74 -9.79
C ASP A 238 -6.65 -8.12 -9.69
N PHE A 239 -6.50 -8.81 -8.56
CA PHE A 239 -7.21 -10.07 -8.34
C PHE A 239 -8.73 -9.88 -8.27
N TYR A 240 -9.21 -8.80 -7.66
CA TYR A 240 -10.62 -8.46 -7.63
C TYR A 240 -11.19 -8.22 -9.04
N GLN A 241 -10.48 -7.42 -9.84
CA GLN A 241 -10.89 -7.04 -11.19
C GLN A 241 -10.80 -8.20 -12.19
N ASN A 242 -9.74 -9.00 -12.12
CA ASN A 242 -9.35 -9.90 -13.21
C ASN A 242 -9.46 -11.39 -12.87
N ALA A 243 -9.44 -11.76 -11.58
CA ALA A 243 -9.55 -13.16 -11.13
C ALA A 243 -10.87 -13.49 -10.43
N GLY A 244 -11.76 -12.50 -10.24
CA GLY A 244 -13.03 -12.67 -9.53
C GLY A 244 -12.85 -12.94 -8.03
N PHE A 245 -11.74 -12.49 -7.45
CA PHE A 245 -11.50 -12.62 -6.02
C PHE A 245 -12.28 -11.56 -5.23
N ASP A 246 -12.61 -11.86 -3.98
CA ASP A 246 -13.41 -11.00 -3.13
C ASP A 246 -13.13 -11.25 -1.63
N ASN A 247 -13.95 -10.69 -0.75
CA ASN A 247 -13.81 -10.85 0.70
C ASN A 247 -13.94 -12.29 1.22
N SER A 248 -14.51 -13.20 0.43
CA SER A 248 -14.65 -14.60 0.82
C SER A 248 -13.30 -15.33 0.76
N ASN A 249 -12.41 -14.89 -0.11
CA ASN A 249 -11.15 -15.57 -0.42
C ASN A 249 -9.90 -14.69 -0.33
N THR A 250 -10.02 -13.38 -0.12
CA THR A 250 -8.88 -12.46 -0.10
C THR A 250 -8.91 -11.55 1.12
N ILE A 251 -7.75 -11.38 1.74
CA ILE A 251 -7.53 -10.45 2.86
C ILE A 251 -6.20 -9.74 2.67
N THR A 252 -6.18 -8.42 2.82
CA THR A 252 -4.96 -7.61 2.68
C THR A 252 -4.56 -7.02 4.03
N TYR A 253 -3.27 -7.07 4.35
CA TYR A 253 -2.68 -6.48 5.55
C TYR A 253 -1.55 -5.55 5.15
N THR A 254 -1.65 -4.28 5.55
CA THR A 254 -0.60 -3.30 5.28
C THR A 254 -0.12 -2.64 6.56
N TYR A 255 1.17 -2.33 6.61
CA TYR A 255 1.84 -1.74 7.77
C TYR A 255 2.64 -0.53 7.28
N GLY A 256 2.30 0.66 7.74
CA GLY A 256 2.99 1.88 7.32
C GLY A 256 2.80 2.17 5.84
N GLU A 257 1.61 1.86 5.30
CA GLU A 257 1.27 2.08 3.89
C GLU A 257 1.22 3.58 3.57
N PRO A 258 1.98 4.08 2.57
CA PRO A 258 1.84 5.46 2.10
C PRO A 258 0.53 5.68 1.33
N ARG A 259 0.08 6.93 1.18
CA ARG A 259 -1.12 7.26 0.39
C ARG A 259 -0.92 6.82 -1.06
N LEU A 260 -1.87 6.02 -1.57
CA LEU A 260 -1.71 5.33 -2.84
C LEU A 260 -2.17 6.15 -4.06
N GLY A 261 -3.10 7.08 -3.88
CA GLY A 261 -3.69 7.81 -5.00
C GLY A 261 -4.57 8.97 -4.55
N ASP A 262 -5.31 9.50 -5.51
CA ASP A 262 -6.20 10.63 -5.31
C ASP A 262 -7.54 10.23 -4.63
N PRO A 263 -8.41 11.18 -4.26
CA PRO A 263 -9.69 10.86 -3.66
C PRO A 263 -10.62 9.99 -4.52
N ASP A 264 -10.51 10.04 -5.85
CA ASP A 264 -11.30 9.16 -6.73
C ASP A 264 -10.82 7.71 -6.66
N PHE A 265 -9.51 7.51 -6.65
CA PHE A 265 -8.89 6.21 -6.43
C PHE A 265 -9.23 5.66 -5.04
N ALA A 266 -9.10 6.46 -3.97
CA ALA A 266 -9.49 6.05 -2.62
C ALA A 266 -10.97 5.64 -2.53
N ARG A 267 -11.86 6.40 -3.17
CA ARG A 267 -13.29 6.04 -3.30
C ARG A 267 -13.48 4.74 -4.06
N TYR A 268 -12.71 4.51 -5.12
CA TYR A 268 -12.75 3.26 -5.87
C TYR A 268 -12.38 2.07 -4.98
N VAL A 269 -11.26 2.13 -4.26
CA VAL A 269 -10.82 1.09 -3.32
C VAL A 269 -11.93 0.80 -2.30
N ASN A 270 -12.49 1.83 -1.66
CA ASN A 270 -13.58 1.67 -0.70
C ASN A 270 -14.82 0.99 -1.29
N LYS A 271 -15.18 1.31 -2.54
CA LYS A 271 -16.35 0.71 -3.22
C LYS A 271 -16.19 -0.77 -3.54
N THR A 272 -14.96 -1.27 -3.69
CA THR A 272 -14.73 -2.72 -3.87
C THR A 272 -15.20 -3.53 -2.67
N GLY A 273 -15.21 -2.90 -1.49
CA GLY A 273 -15.49 -3.56 -0.23
C GLY A 273 -14.40 -4.52 0.22
N LEU A 274 -13.25 -4.61 -0.47
CA LEU A 274 -12.16 -5.50 -0.13
C LEU A 274 -11.72 -5.33 1.34
N ARG A 275 -11.40 -6.44 2.00
CA ARG A 275 -10.95 -6.46 3.39
C ARG A 275 -9.48 -6.09 3.46
N ILE A 276 -9.21 -4.80 3.69
CA ILE A 276 -7.86 -4.25 3.84
C ILE A 276 -7.69 -3.77 5.29
N PHE A 277 -6.68 -4.32 5.97
CA PHE A 277 -6.27 -3.94 7.32
C PHE A 277 -5.04 -3.04 7.23
N ARG A 278 -5.26 -1.72 7.09
CA ARG A 278 -4.19 -0.72 7.07
C ARG A 278 -3.79 -0.32 8.48
N THR A 279 -2.60 -0.73 8.90
CA THR A 279 -2.08 -0.51 10.25
C THR A 279 -1.04 0.60 10.26
N ILE A 280 -1.14 1.51 11.22
CA ILE A 280 -0.19 2.61 11.42
C ILE A 280 0.38 2.54 12.83
N SER A 281 1.70 2.66 12.94
CA SER A 281 2.38 2.71 14.23
C SER A 281 2.57 4.13 14.72
N MET A 282 1.99 4.48 15.87
CA MET A 282 2.27 5.73 16.60
C MET A 282 2.27 6.96 15.68
N ASN A 283 3.42 7.64 15.54
CA ASN A 283 3.62 8.80 14.69
C ASN A 283 4.48 8.47 13.44
N ASP A 284 4.32 7.28 12.88
CA ASP A 284 4.96 6.85 11.63
C ASP A 284 4.76 7.89 10.52
N ILE A 285 5.86 8.36 9.93
CA ILE A 285 5.85 9.36 8.85
C ILE A 285 5.26 8.86 7.53
N VAL A 286 5.43 7.57 7.21
CA VAL A 286 5.19 7.06 5.84
C VAL A 286 3.71 7.10 5.44
N PRO A 287 2.75 6.76 6.32
CA PRO A 287 1.33 6.92 6.00
C PRO A 287 0.90 8.37 5.71
N HIS A 288 1.67 9.35 6.14
CA HIS A 288 1.40 10.76 5.85
C HIS A 288 2.07 11.24 4.55
N LEU A 289 2.65 10.32 3.76
CA LEU A 289 3.27 10.58 2.47
C LEU A 289 2.57 9.80 1.34
N PRO A 290 2.39 10.39 0.15
CA PRO A 290 2.45 11.83 -0.12
C PRO A 290 1.45 12.61 0.76
N PRO A 291 1.74 13.87 1.11
CA PRO A 291 0.79 14.66 1.91
C PRO A 291 -0.53 14.89 1.16
N SER A 292 -1.64 14.85 1.86
CA SER A 292 -3.00 15.11 1.36
C SER A 292 -3.14 16.48 0.70
N ALA A 293 -2.32 17.46 1.11
CA ALA A 293 -2.24 18.78 0.49
C ALA A 293 -1.83 18.72 -0.99
N PHE A 294 -1.17 17.63 -1.42
CA PHE A 294 -0.81 17.35 -2.82
C PHE A 294 -1.88 16.56 -3.58
N GLY A 295 -3.10 16.44 -3.03
CA GLY A 295 -4.22 15.79 -3.71
C GLY A 295 -4.30 14.27 -3.53
N TYR A 296 -3.60 13.73 -2.52
CA TYR A 296 -3.66 12.31 -2.16
C TYR A 296 -4.68 12.07 -1.03
N LEU A 297 -5.23 10.87 -0.96
CA LEU A 297 -6.11 10.44 0.12
C LEU A 297 -5.95 8.94 0.37
N HIS A 298 -5.95 8.52 1.64
CA HIS A 298 -6.04 7.09 1.94
C HIS A 298 -7.41 6.50 1.58
N HIS A 299 -7.43 5.19 1.32
CA HIS A 299 -8.66 4.41 1.48
C HIS A 299 -9.04 4.32 2.97
N SER A 300 -10.32 4.04 3.23
CA SER A 300 -10.92 4.12 4.56
C SER A 300 -10.59 2.91 5.43
N GLY A 301 -10.54 3.12 6.75
CA GLY A 301 -10.22 2.09 7.71
C GLY A 301 -8.74 2.12 8.09
N GLU A 302 -8.46 2.57 9.31
CA GLU A 302 -7.11 2.63 9.87
C GLU A 302 -7.07 1.95 11.23
N TYR A 303 -6.12 1.03 11.40
CA TYR A 303 -5.79 0.37 12.66
C TYR A 303 -4.59 1.08 13.27
N TRP A 304 -4.84 2.03 14.16
CA TRP A 304 -3.78 2.87 14.71
C TRP A 304 -3.27 2.33 16.05
N ILE A 305 -1.99 1.98 16.11
CA ILE A 305 -1.28 1.62 17.34
C ILE A 305 -0.93 2.92 18.07
N LYS A 306 -1.69 3.26 19.10
CA LYS A 306 -1.65 4.58 19.73
C LYS A 306 -0.38 4.84 20.54
N ASN A 307 0.25 3.80 21.04
CA ASN A 307 1.32 3.89 22.03
C ASN A 307 2.23 2.66 22.01
N SER A 308 3.34 2.75 22.75
CA SER A 308 4.31 1.66 22.92
C SER A 308 3.74 0.44 23.66
N ALA A 309 2.60 0.56 24.37
CA ALA A 309 1.93 -0.58 24.97
C ALA A 309 1.20 -1.46 23.93
N GLY A 310 1.04 -0.96 22.69
CA GLY A 310 0.43 -1.71 21.59
C GLY A 310 -1.09 -1.59 21.52
N ASP A 311 -1.69 -0.59 22.20
CA ASP A 311 -3.14 -0.35 22.15
C ASP A 311 -3.60 0.06 20.75
N VAL A 312 -4.57 -0.65 20.18
CA VAL A 312 -5.06 -0.40 18.83
C VAL A 312 -6.48 0.16 18.83
N VAL A 313 -6.71 1.19 18.03
CA VAL A 313 -8.05 1.69 17.70
C VAL A 313 -8.31 1.59 16.21
N LEU A 314 -9.57 1.36 15.85
CA LEU A 314 -10.06 1.42 14.48
C LEU A 314 -10.74 2.76 14.21
N CYS A 315 -10.22 3.48 13.22
CA CYS A 315 -10.79 4.73 12.72
C CYS A 315 -11.39 4.47 11.35
N ALA A 316 -12.71 4.67 11.22
CA ALA A 316 -13.45 4.23 10.05
C ALA A 316 -13.31 5.18 8.85
N ILE A 317 -13.01 6.46 9.11
CA ILE A 317 -12.92 7.50 8.09
C ILE A 317 -11.48 7.52 7.53
N ALA A 318 -11.35 7.80 6.23
CA ALA A 318 -10.03 8.04 5.64
C ALA A 318 -9.45 9.34 6.19
N ASP A 319 -8.15 9.35 6.53
CA ASP A 319 -7.44 10.52 7.05
C ASP A 319 -8.20 11.19 8.21
N ASP A 320 -8.54 10.39 9.22
CA ASP A 320 -9.27 10.86 10.41
C ASP A 320 -8.35 11.71 11.30
N ASP A 321 -8.68 13.00 11.44
CA ASP A 321 -7.91 13.99 12.20
C ASP A 321 -7.83 13.71 13.72
N THR A 322 -8.52 12.68 14.19
CA THR A 322 -8.48 12.20 15.57
C THR A 322 -7.63 10.93 15.77
N CYS A 323 -7.04 10.40 14.70
CA CYS A 323 -6.21 9.18 14.71
C CYS A 323 -4.76 9.47 14.35
N ALA A 324 -4.07 8.68 13.50
CA ALA A 324 -2.66 8.94 13.22
C ALA A 324 -2.41 10.36 12.67
N ASP A 325 -3.35 10.92 11.89
CA ASP A 325 -3.24 12.29 11.37
C ASP A 325 -3.22 13.36 12.48
N SER A 326 -3.72 13.05 13.69
CA SER A 326 -3.58 13.92 14.85
C SER A 326 -2.12 14.13 15.29
N THR A 327 -1.20 13.29 14.81
CA THR A 327 0.23 13.39 15.10
C THR A 327 0.98 14.33 14.15
N VAL A 328 0.39 14.70 13.00
CA VAL A 328 1.03 15.58 12.02
C VAL A 328 1.14 17.01 12.57
N PRO A 329 2.30 17.69 12.42
CA PRO A 329 3.50 17.30 11.66
C PRO A 329 4.59 16.58 12.48
N PHE A 330 4.29 16.16 13.71
CA PHE A 330 5.22 15.56 14.67
C PHE A 330 5.43 14.06 14.46
N THR A 331 5.93 13.71 13.27
CA THR A 331 6.14 12.32 12.82
C THR A 331 7.55 11.78 13.06
N SER A 332 7.78 10.50 12.78
CA SER A 332 9.01 9.78 13.11
C SER A 332 9.27 8.61 12.15
N ILE A 333 10.47 8.56 11.56
CA ILE A 333 10.97 7.39 10.82
C ILE A 333 11.19 6.19 11.76
N PRO A 334 11.74 6.34 12.98
CA PRO A 334 11.81 5.23 13.93
C PRO A 334 10.48 4.52 14.21
N ALA A 335 9.36 5.25 14.28
CA ALA A 335 8.03 4.66 14.47
C ALA A 335 7.62 3.77 13.29
N HIS A 336 8.06 4.12 12.07
CA HIS A 336 7.84 3.31 10.87
C HIS A 336 8.48 1.92 10.94
N LEU A 337 9.52 1.74 11.74
CA LEU A 337 10.25 0.47 11.82
C LEU A 337 9.73 -0.45 12.93
N LEU A 338 8.72 -0.02 13.70
CA LEU A 338 8.24 -0.73 14.89
C LEU A 338 6.74 -0.99 14.81
N TYR A 339 6.37 -2.21 14.44
CA TYR A 339 5.00 -2.72 14.50
C TYR A 339 4.94 -3.82 15.57
N TRP A 340 4.75 -3.38 16.83
CA TRP A 340 4.83 -4.15 18.08
C TRP A 340 6.20 -4.70 18.49
N GLU A 341 6.95 -5.32 17.58
CA GLU A 341 8.13 -6.15 17.94
C GLU A 341 9.31 -5.99 16.98
#